data_AF-A0A7K2ANU4-F1
#
_entry.id   AF-A0A7K2ANU4-F1
#
_cell.length_a   1.000
_cell.length_b   1.000
_cell.length_c   1.000
_cell.angle_alpha   90.00
_cell.angle_beta   90.00
_cell.angle_gamma   90.00
#
_symmetry.space_group_name_H-M   'P 1'
#
loop_
_entity.id
_entity.type
_entity.pdbx_description
1 polymer ?
#
loop_
_entity_poly.entity_id
_entity_poly.type
_entity_poly.pdbx_seq_one_letter_code
_entity_poly.pdbx_strand_id
1 'polypeptide(L)' 'NPDPTETEIRYGLAGNLCRCTGYDKIVRAVQAAAAAINES' A
#
# COMPACT_ATOMS: atom_id res chain seq x y z
N ASN A 1 9.36 -5.24 -1.94
CA ASN A 1 8.60 -6.49 -1.74
C ASN A 1 7.48 -6.49 -2.80
N PRO A 2 7.50 -7.39 -3.81
CA PRO A 2 6.49 -7.45 -4.87
C PRO A 2 5.13 -8.01 -4.41
N ASP A 3 5.08 -8.67 -3.24
CA ASP A 3 3.84 -9.11 -2.61
C ASP A 3 3.82 -8.66 -1.13
N PRO A 4 3.63 -7.35 -0.88
CA PRO A 4 3.69 -6.81 0.46
C PRO A 4 2.41 -7.09 1.25
N THR A 5 2.57 -7.55 2.48
CA THR A 5 1.47 -7.61 3.45
C THR A 5 0.99 -6.20 3.82
N GLU A 6 -0.23 -6.08 4.33
CA GLU A 6 -0.76 -4.79 4.81
C GLU A 6 0.17 -4.11 5.84
N THR A 7 0.75 -4.88 6.76
CA THR A 7 1.69 -4.37 7.76
C THR A 7 2.93 -3.75 7.12
N GLU A 8 3.51 -4.41 6.12
CA GLU A 8 4.67 -3.89 5.39
C GLU A 8 4.32 -2.61 4.61
N ILE A 9 3.13 -2.55 4.00
CA ILE A 9 2.67 -1.34 3.31
C ILE A 9 2.53 -0.18 4.30
N ARG A 10 1.86 -0.40 5.44
CA ARG A 10 1.70 0.65 6.47
C ARG A 10 3.03 1.12 7.03
N TYR A 11 3.96 0.19 7.28
CA TYR A 11 5.31 0.53 7.73
C TYR A 11 6.06 1.36 6.68
N GLY A 12 5.99 0.98 5.40
CA GLY A 12 6.57 1.76 4.30
C GLY A 12 5.94 3.14 4.12
N LEU A 13 4.67 3.31 4.50
CA LEU A 13 3.95 4.58 4.45
C LEU A 13 4.15 5.47 5.68
N ALA A 14 4.86 5.02 6.72
CA ALA A 14 4.99 5.75 7.99
C ALA A 14 5.60 7.17 7.85
N GLY A 15 6.34 7.44 6.77
CA GLY A 15 6.89 8.77 6.45
C GLY A 15 5.97 9.68 5.64
N ASN A 16 4.80 9.21 5.22
CA ASN A 16 3.90 9.94 4.32
C ASN A 16 2.62 10.35 5.05
N LEU A 17 2.57 11.58 5.58
CA LEU A 17 1.40 12.05 6.31
C LEU A 17 0.19 12.24 5.39
N CYS A 18 -0.94 11.63 5.77
CA CYS A 18 -2.22 11.80 5.10
C CYS A 18 -3.28 12.24 6.10
N ARG A 19 -4.04 13.30 5.78
CA ARG A 19 -5.07 13.86 6.69
C ARG A 19 -6.49 13.37 6.43
N CYS A 20 -6.77 12.87 5.22
CA CYS A 20 -8.15 12.68 4.78
C CYS A 20 -8.62 11.23 4.83
N THR A 21 -7.75 10.28 4.45
CA THR A 21 -8.20 8.91 4.12
C THR A 21 -8.03 7.91 5.25
N GLY A 22 -7.27 8.24 6.29
CA GLY A 22 -6.89 7.27 7.34
C GLY A 22 -6.03 6.11 6.83
N TYR A 23 -5.39 6.25 5.66
CA TYR A 23 -4.52 5.26 5.00
C TYR A 23 -5.20 4.04 4.37
N ASP A 24 -6.41 3.65 4.76
CA ASP A 24 -7.02 2.40 4.27
C ASP A 24 -7.14 2.32 2.75
N LYS A 25 -7.57 3.41 2.10
CA LYS A 25 -7.66 3.45 0.63
C LYS A 25 -6.31 3.41 -0.06
N ILE A 26 -5.27 3.98 0.56
CA ILE A 26 -3.90 3.97 0.01
C ILE A 26 -3.34 2.55 0.09
N VAL A 27 -3.53 1.87 1.24
CA VAL A 27 -3.12 0.48 1.42
C VAL A 27 -3.74 -0.42 0.36
N ARG A 28 -5.05 -0.33 0.15
CA ARG A 28 -5.75 -1.11 -0.89
C ARG A 28 -5.24 -0.81 -2.31
N ALA A 29 -4.95 0.46 -2.60
CA ALA A 29 -4.41 0.85 -3.91
C ALA A 29 -3.02 0.26 -4.14
N VAL A 30 -2.16 0.25 -3.11
CA VAL A 30 -0.82 -0.36 -3.21
C VAL A 30 -0.92 -1.88 -3.42
N GLN A 31 -1.82 -2.57 -2.71
CA GLN A 31 -2.07 -4.00 -2.93
C GLN A 31 -2.54 -4.31 -4.36
N ALA A 32 -3.48 -3.51 -4.88
CA ALA A 32 -3.95 -3.67 -6.26
C ALA A 32 -2.83 -3.41 -7.28
N ALA A 33 -1.98 -2.41 -7.05
CA ALA A 33 -0.83 -2.13 -7.90
C ALA A 33 0.20 -3.28 -7.88
N ALA A 34 0.48 -3.85 -6.69
CA ALA A 34 1.37 -4.99 -6.56
C ALA A 34 0.84 -6.21 -7.35
N ALA A 35 -0.45 -6.51 -7.24
CA ALA A 35 -1.09 -7.55 -8.04
C ALA A 35 -0.96 -7.30 -9.55
N ALA A 36 -1.28 -6.09 -10.01
CA ALA A 36 -1.18 -5.73 -11.42
C ALA A 36 0.26 -5.85 -11.98
N ILE A 37 1.27 -5.48 -11.19
CA ILE A 37 2.68 -5.64 -11.57
C ILE A 37 3.08 -7.11 -11.67
N ASN A 38 2.55 -7.98 -10.81
CA ASN A 38 2.84 -9.41 -10.84
C ASN A 38 2.10 -10.18 -11.95
N GLU A 39 1.02 -9.61 -12.48
CA GLU A 39 0.27 -10.14 -13.64
C GLU A 39 0.90 -9.77 -15.00
N SER A 40 1.93 -8.90 -15.00
CA SER A 40 2.61 -8.38 -16.19
C SER A 40 3.93 -9.10 -16.47
#